data_AF-A0A1L5KMN2-F1
#
_entry.id   AF-A0A1L5KMN2-F1
#
_cell.length_a   1.000
_cell.length_b   1.000
_cell.length_c   1.000
_cell.angle_alpha   90.00
_cell.angle_beta   90.00
_cell.angle_gamma   90.00
#
_symmetry.space_group_name_H-M   'P 1'
#
loop_
_entity.id
_entity.type
_entity.pdbx_description
1 polymer ?
#
loop_
_entity_poly.entity_id
_entity_poly.type
_entity_poly.pdbx_seq_one_letter_code
_entity_poly.pdbx_strand_id
1 'polypeptide(L)' 'QDFDNSSNPGFLVEDCRVRVRLNNQSWVLNIDSEGQFNNVPPELNDMCRIISHVHQHHHYLLGRVEV' A
#
# COMPACT_ATOMS: atom_id res chain seq x y z
N GLN A 1 -1.57 9.43 -11.44
CA GLN A 1 -1.71 10.90 -11.29
C GLN A 1 -2.40 11.25 -9.98
N ASP A 2 -3.52 10.61 -9.61
CA ASP A 2 -4.24 10.94 -8.37
C ASP A 2 -3.41 10.75 -7.09
N PHE A 3 -2.66 9.65 -7.00
CA PHE A 3 -1.77 9.45 -5.85
C PHE A 3 -0.73 10.58 -5.79
N ASP A 4 0.00 10.88 -6.87
CA ASP A 4 1.04 11.92 -6.87
C ASP A 4 0.51 13.34 -6.61
N ASN A 5 -0.75 13.62 -6.95
CA ASN A 5 -1.38 14.94 -6.83
C ASN A 5 -2.18 15.14 -5.52
N SER A 6 -2.24 14.14 -4.64
CA SER A 6 -2.97 14.21 -3.37
C SER A 6 -2.02 14.33 -2.18
N SER A 7 -2.40 15.11 -1.16
CA SER A 7 -1.69 15.14 0.13
C SER A 7 -2.32 14.22 1.17
N ASN A 8 -3.45 13.58 0.85
CA ASN A 8 -4.15 12.70 1.79
C ASN A 8 -3.30 11.44 2.08
N PRO A 9 -3.31 10.94 3.33
CA PRO A 9 -2.75 9.63 3.64
C PRO A 9 -3.42 8.55 2.80
N GLY A 10 -2.63 7.55 2.39
CA GLY A 10 -3.15 6.47 1.58
C GLY A 10 -2.03 5.58 1.06
N PHE A 11 -2.42 4.56 0.30
CA PHE A 11 -1.48 3.67 -0.34
C PHE A 11 -1.97 3.28 -1.73
N LEU A 12 -1.02 2.88 -2.56
CA LEU A 12 -1.25 2.37 -3.90
C LEU A 12 -0.45 1.07 -4.05
N VAL A 13 -1.13 0.01 -4.46
CA VAL A 13 -0.50 -1.29 -4.75
C VAL A 13 -0.45 -1.45 -6.26
N GLU A 14 0.76 -1.67 -6.79
CA GLU A 14 1.00 -1.97 -8.20
C GLU A 14 1.91 -3.21 -8.27
N ASP A 15 1.36 -4.32 -8.74
CA ASP A 15 1.99 -5.65 -8.69
C ASP A 15 2.43 -5.99 -7.25
N CYS A 16 3.74 -6.12 -7.02
CA CYS A 16 4.33 -6.40 -5.70
C CYS A 16 4.90 -5.15 -5.01
N ARG A 17 4.62 -3.95 -5.54
CA ARG A 17 5.10 -2.68 -4.97
C ARG A 17 3.97 -1.92 -4.31
N VAL A 18 4.24 -1.41 -3.13
CA VAL A 18 3.30 -0.62 -2.35
C VAL A 18 3.89 0.75 -2.11
N ARG A 19 3.25 1.77 -2.68
CA ARG A 19 3.56 3.17 -2.39
C ARG A 19 2.68 3.59 -1.23
N VAL A 20 3.28 4.04 -0.13
CA VAL A 20 2.56 4.52 1.05
C VAL A 20 2.80 6.01 1.21
N ARG A 21 1.76 6.78 1.51
CA ARG A 21 1.85 8.18 1.94
C ARG A 21 1.21 8.34 3.31
N LEU A 22 1.93 9.02 4.19
CA LEU A 22 1.54 9.34 5.55
C LEU A 22 2.35 10.57 5.99
N ASN A 23 1.73 11.52 6.70
CA ASN A 23 2.42 12.70 7.27
C ASN A 23 3.31 13.47 6.27
N ASN A 24 2.82 13.70 5.04
CA ASN A 24 3.57 14.35 3.94
C ASN A 24 4.86 13.64 3.50
N GLN A 25 5.10 12.42 3.96
CA GLN A 25 6.20 11.57 3.52
C GLN A 25 5.67 10.44 2.64
N SER A 26 6.53 9.89 1.80
CA SER A 26 6.20 8.79 0.91
C SER A 26 7.26 7.71 0.97
N TRP A 27 6.82 6.46 1.04
CA TRP A 27 7.68 5.28 1.10
C TRP A 27 7.31 4.34 -0.03
N VAL A 28 8.29 3.55 -0.45
CA VAL A 28 8.11 2.43 -1.38
C VAL A 28 8.50 1.17 -0.65
N LEU A 29 7.55 0.27 -0.47
CA LEU A 29 7.72 -1.03 0.14
C LEU A 29 7.44 -2.11 -0.91
N ASN A 30 7.93 -3.32 -0.64
CA ASN A 30 7.53 -4.50 -1.39
C ASN A 30 6.61 -5.35 -0.52
N ILE A 31 5.55 -5.85 -1.14
CA ILE A 31 4.64 -6.85 -0.57
C ILE A 31 4.86 -8.17 -1.32
N ASP A 32 4.93 -9.28 -0.59
CA ASP A 32 4.98 -10.59 -1.22
C ASP A 32 3.58 -11.17 -1.50
N SER A 33 3.54 -12.33 -2.13
CA SER A 33 2.30 -13.04 -2.47
C SER A 33 1.47 -13.43 -1.24
N GLU A 34 2.08 -13.54 -0.07
CA GLU A 34 1.39 -13.82 1.20
C GLU A 34 0.88 -12.54 1.87
N GLY A 35 1.11 -11.37 1.25
CA GLY A 35 0.73 -10.07 1.79
C GLY A 35 1.69 -9.54 2.85
N GLN A 36 2.89 -10.08 2.98
CA GLN A 36 3.87 -9.67 3.99
C GLN A 36 4.82 -8.60 3.47
N PHE A 37 5.31 -7.76 4.40
CA PHE A 37 6.25 -6.69 4.12
C PHE A 37 7.58 -6.94 4.83
N ASN A 38 8.67 -6.54 4.19
CA ASN A 38 10.01 -6.60 4.77
C ASN A 38 10.49 -5.20 5.18
N ASN A 39 11.17 -5.11 6.34
CA ASN A 39 11.78 -3.87 6.85
C ASN A 39 10.82 -2.68 6.94
N VAL A 40 9.62 -2.92 7.48
CA VAL A 40 8.59 -1.88 7.65
C VAL A 40 9.06 -0.82 8.66
N PRO A 41 9.09 0.48 8.27
CA PRO A 41 9.30 1.57 9.22
C PRO A 41 8.23 1.52 10.32
N PRO A 42 8.57 1.75 11.62
CA PRO A 42 7.61 1.62 12.72
C PRO A 42 6.33 2.45 12.54
N GLU A 43 6.44 3.63 11.92
CA GLU A 43 5.34 4.54 11.60
C GLU A 43 4.34 3.98 10.58
N LEU A 44 4.72 2.96 9.82
CA LEU A 44 3.90 2.32 8.80
C LEU A 44 3.31 0.97 9.26
N ASN A 45 3.54 0.53 10.50
CA ASN A 45 3.09 -0.78 10.98
C ASN A 45 1.58 -1.00 10.81
N ASP A 46 0.76 -0.03 11.22
CA ASP A 46 -0.70 -0.14 11.13
C ASP A 46 -1.17 -0.11 9.68
N MET A 47 -0.58 0.76 8.86
CA MET A 47 -0.86 0.83 7.42
C MET A 47 -0.51 -0.50 6.74
N CYS A 48 0.68 -1.04 6.98
CA CYS A 48 1.10 -2.31 6.39
C CYS A 48 0.18 -3.45 6.84
N ARG A 49 -0.25 -3.47 8.11
CA ARG A 49 -1.21 -4.46 8.60
C ARG A 49 -2.56 -4.39 7.87
N ILE A 50 -3.07 -3.19 7.62
CA ILE A 50 -4.31 -2.99 6.84
C ILE A 50 -4.09 -3.49 5.41
N ILE A 51 -2.99 -3.11 4.78
CA ILE A 51 -2.69 -3.49 3.39
C ILE A 51 -2.54 -5.01 3.27
N SER A 52 -1.83 -5.66 4.19
CA SER A 52 -1.73 -7.12 4.27
C SER A 52 -3.10 -7.77 4.37
N HIS A 53 -3.97 -7.25 5.22
CA HIS A 53 -5.31 -7.81 5.40
C HIS A 53 -6.15 -7.71 4.13
N VAL A 54 -6.14 -6.54 3.48
CA VAL A 54 -6.86 -6.30 2.22
C VAL A 54 -6.26 -7.12 1.08
N HIS A 55 -4.93 -7.25 1.00
CA HIS A 55 -4.27 -8.07 -0.01
C HIS A 55 -4.66 -9.54 0.08
N GLN A 56 -4.73 -10.09 1.31
CA GLN A 56 -5.09 -11.49 1.54
C GLN A 56 -6.56 -11.81 1.26
N HIS A 57 -7.48 -10.88 1.55
CA HIS A 57 -8.92 -11.17 1.53
C HIS A 57 -9.67 -10.50 0.37
N HIS A 58 -9.13 -9.40 -0.16
CA HIS A 58 -9.80 -8.51 -1.11
C HIS A 58 -8.84 -7.99 -2.18
N HIS A 59 -8.00 -8.85 -2.74
CA HIS A 59 -7.02 -8.47 -3.76
C HIS A 59 -7.62 -7.68 -4.94
N TYR A 60 -8.89 -7.95 -5.29
CA TYR A 60 -9.64 -7.25 -6.33
C TYR A 60 -9.94 -5.76 -6.02
N LEU A 61 -9.86 -5.33 -4.75
CA LEU A 61 -10.01 -3.92 -4.36
C LEU A 61 -8.71 -3.11 -4.52
N LEU A 62 -7.59 -3.79 -4.72
CA LEU A 62 -6.25 -3.18 -4.81
C LEU A 62 -5.78 -3.01 -6.25
N GLY A 63 -6.37 -3.77 -7.19
CA GLY A 63 -6.12 -3.60 -8.61
C GLY A 63 -6.82 -2.37 -9.17
N ARG A 64 -6.37 -1.90 -10.34
CA ARG A 64 -7.16 -0.94 -11.13
C ARG A 64 -8.54 -1.56 -11.38
N VAL A 65 -9.61 -0.79 -11.13
CA VAL A 65 -10.95 -1.15 -11.61
C VAL A 65 -10.87 -1.21 -13.13
N GLU A 66 -10.91 -2.41 -13.70
CA GLU A 66 -11.05 -2.59 -15.14
C GLU A 66 -12.42 -2.00 -15.55
N VAL A 67 -12.41 -1.14 -16.57
CA VAL A 67 -13.60 -0.58 -17.23
C VAL A 67 -13.83 -1.27 -18.56
#